data_AF-A0A560HGM1-F1
#
_entry.id   AF-A0A560HGM1-F1
#
_cell.length_a   1.000
_cell.length_b   1.000
_cell.length_c   1.000
_cell.angle_alpha   90.00
_cell.angle_beta   90.00
_cell.angle_gamma   90.00
#
_symmetry.space_group_name_H-M   'P 1'
#
loop_
_entity.id
_entity.type
_entity.pdbx_description
1 polymer ?
#
loop_
_entity_poly.entity_id
_entity_poly.type
_entity_poly.pdbx_seq_one_letter_code
_entity_poly.pdbx_strand_id
1 'polypeptide(L)'
;MATMTEHTLRGLSALGFHRLAYTQWLPDGQPGATRTIVCCHGLTRNGRDFDVLAADLADSLGARVICPDVVGRGKSGTLANPDLYGYPQYLADMAALIARLDVESLDWVGTSMGGLIGMILAAQGDSPITRLVVNDVGPLVPKAALERIATYVGTSPTFHSVEEVQRYLSLVYAPFGDLTDAQWRHLADHGYWMRADGTLGLAYDTGIARAFQTQPITDVDLWPVWGMIRCPVLAIRGLQSDLLTAEIAQAMTERGPKATLYEVADAGHAPALMDPAQRAAVRDFLR
;
A
#
# COMPACT_ATOMS: atom_id res chain seq x y z
N MET A 1 13.41 12.57 -16.93
CA MET A 1 12.80 11.42 -16.22
C MET A 1 12.82 11.75 -14.74
N ALA A 2 11.77 11.40 -14.00
CA ALA A 2 11.70 11.65 -12.56
C ALA A 2 12.93 11.10 -11.83
N THR A 3 13.44 11.87 -10.87
CA THR A 3 14.60 11.49 -10.05
C THR A 3 14.13 10.79 -8.78
N MET A 4 14.66 9.59 -8.52
CA MET A 4 14.36 8.78 -7.33
C MET A 4 15.43 8.94 -6.24
N THR A 5 15.00 9.11 -5.00
CA THR A 5 15.86 9.22 -3.81
C THR A 5 15.27 8.44 -2.63
N GLU A 6 16.13 7.95 -1.73
CA GLU A 6 15.72 7.20 -0.54
C GLU A 6 15.95 8.03 0.71
N HIS A 7 15.00 7.95 1.64
CA HIS A 7 14.99 8.74 2.85
C HIS A 7 14.56 7.89 4.04
N THR A 8 14.91 8.37 5.23
CA THR A 8 14.43 7.75 6.47
C THR A 8 13.98 8.81 7.46
N LEU A 9 13.05 8.42 8.33
CA LEU A 9 12.62 9.15 9.51
C LEU A 9 12.51 8.17 10.68
N ARG A 10 12.27 8.71 11.89
CA ARG A 10 12.00 7.91 13.08
C ARG A 10 10.50 7.91 13.37
N GLY A 11 9.92 6.73 13.42
CA GLY A 11 8.60 6.49 14.03
C GLY A 11 8.75 6.24 15.52
N LEU A 12 7.66 6.35 16.27
CA LEU A 12 7.62 6.08 17.70
C LEU A 12 6.55 5.03 17.98
N SER A 13 6.94 4.00 18.73
CA SER A 13 6.04 2.99 19.29
C SER A 13 6.04 3.06 20.81
N ALA A 14 5.14 2.32 21.46
CA ALA A 14 5.08 2.22 22.91
C ALA A 14 6.39 1.75 23.58
N LEU A 15 7.28 1.08 22.84
CA LEU A 15 8.56 0.55 23.34
C LEU A 15 9.79 1.30 22.78
N GLY A 16 9.59 2.42 22.09
CA GLY A 16 10.68 3.28 21.62
C GLY A 16 10.64 3.57 20.12
N PHE A 17 11.69 4.23 19.64
CA PHE A 17 11.82 4.66 18.25
C PHE A 17 12.20 3.50 17.31
N HIS A 18 11.64 3.53 16.11
CA HIS A 18 11.99 2.63 15.01
C HIS A 18 12.27 3.44 13.74
N ARG A 19 13.01 2.83 12.81
CA ARG A 19 13.29 3.44 11.50
C ARG A 19 12.08 3.26 10.59
N LEU A 20 11.67 4.34 9.93
CA LEU A 20 10.77 4.30 8.79
C LEU A 20 11.57 4.73 7.55
N ALA A 21 11.42 4.00 6.46
CA ALA A 21 11.99 4.32 5.16
C ALA A 21 10.89 4.79 4.20
N TYR A 22 11.23 5.69 3.30
CA TYR A 22 10.38 6.01 2.16
C TYR A 22 11.24 6.33 0.95
N THR A 23 10.69 6.04 -0.22
CA THR A 23 11.26 6.44 -1.50
C THR A 23 10.52 7.65 -2.03
N GLN A 24 11.24 8.59 -2.63
CA GLN A 24 10.70 9.81 -3.20
C GLN A 24 11.06 9.90 -4.68
N TRP A 25 10.06 10.25 -5.50
CA TRP A 25 10.22 10.69 -6.88
C TRP A 25 9.94 12.18 -6.97
N LEU A 26 10.82 12.90 -7.66
CA LEU A 26 10.64 14.30 -8.01
C LEU A 26 10.58 14.45 -9.54
N PRO A 27 9.75 15.37 -10.06
CA PRO A 27 9.77 15.71 -11.47
C PRO A 27 11.16 16.21 -11.89
N ASP A 28 11.55 15.87 -13.12
CA ASP A 28 12.84 16.28 -13.67
C ASP A 28 12.96 17.81 -13.73
N GLY A 29 14.10 18.34 -13.28
CA GLY A 29 14.41 19.78 -13.34
C GLY A 29 13.56 20.71 -12.46
N GLN A 30 12.67 20.20 -11.59
CA GLN A 30 11.81 21.02 -10.72
C GLN A 30 11.94 20.68 -9.23
N PRO A 31 12.99 21.18 -8.54
CA PRO A 31 13.13 21.09 -7.10
C PRO A 31 12.14 22.05 -6.41
N GLY A 32 10.85 21.73 -6.41
CA GLY A 32 9.80 22.58 -5.85
C GLY A 32 8.38 22.14 -6.13
N ALA A 33 8.15 20.84 -6.41
CA ALA A 33 6.81 20.32 -6.65
C ALA A 33 5.87 20.69 -5.50
N THR A 34 4.85 21.50 -5.80
CA THR A 34 3.87 21.98 -4.82
C THR A 34 2.87 20.91 -4.41
N ARG A 35 2.70 19.89 -5.28
CA ARG A 35 1.78 18.78 -5.06
C ARG A 35 2.51 17.56 -4.53
N THR A 36 1.98 16.96 -3.46
CA THR A 36 2.50 15.71 -2.89
C THR A 36 1.48 14.59 -2.98
N ILE A 37 1.92 13.41 -3.44
CA ILE A 37 1.12 12.20 -3.50
C ILE A 37 1.82 11.13 -2.66
N VAL A 38 1.10 10.46 -1.76
CA VAL A 38 1.63 9.34 -0.98
C VAL A 38 1.04 8.03 -1.49
N CYS A 39 1.90 7.08 -1.88
CA CYS A 39 1.52 5.75 -2.35
C CYS A 39 1.86 4.67 -1.30
N CYS A 40 0.85 4.14 -0.61
CA CYS A 40 1.02 3.22 0.53
C CYS A 40 0.64 1.77 0.18
N HIS A 41 1.53 0.83 0.51
CA HIS A 41 1.52 -0.55 0.01
C HIS A 41 0.59 -1.49 0.80
N GLY A 42 0.39 -2.70 0.26
CA GLY A 42 -0.38 -3.78 0.91
C GLY A 42 0.35 -4.48 2.06
N LEU A 43 -0.33 -5.38 2.78
CA LEU A 43 0.08 -5.92 4.08
C LEU A 43 1.52 -6.47 4.16
N THR A 44 1.93 -7.27 3.17
CA THR A 44 3.26 -7.92 3.07
C THR A 44 4.06 -7.39 1.88
N ARG A 45 3.71 -6.21 1.41
CA ARG A 45 4.35 -5.50 0.30
C ARG A 45 5.29 -4.41 0.82
N ASN A 46 5.88 -3.64 -0.07
CA ASN A 46 6.69 -2.47 0.26
C ASN A 46 6.48 -1.35 -0.77
N GLY A 47 7.01 -0.16 -0.51
CA GLY A 47 6.81 1.04 -1.32
C GLY A 47 7.30 0.91 -2.76
N ARG A 48 8.17 -0.06 -3.06
CA ARG A 48 8.71 -0.28 -4.41
C ARG A 48 7.70 -0.88 -5.40
N ASP A 49 6.55 -1.34 -4.91
CA ASP A 49 5.41 -1.75 -5.76
C ASP A 49 4.92 -0.57 -6.63
N PHE A 50 5.10 0.66 -6.16
CA PHE A 50 4.60 1.85 -6.84
C PHE A 50 5.61 2.52 -7.76
N ASP A 51 6.83 2.01 -7.92
CA ASP A 51 7.89 2.67 -8.70
C ASP A 51 7.43 3.16 -10.08
N VAL A 52 6.72 2.29 -10.83
CA VAL A 52 6.22 2.61 -12.17
C VAL A 52 5.14 3.69 -12.13
N LEU A 53 4.23 3.60 -11.16
CA LEU A 53 3.18 4.61 -10.95
C LEU A 53 3.76 5.94 -10.47
N ALA A 54 4.73 5.90 -9.55
CA ALA A 54 5.34 7.07 -8.95
C ALA A 54 6.14 7.87 -9.98
N ALA A 55 6.87 7.19 -10.86
CA ALA A 55 7.54 7.85 -11.99
C ALA A 55 6.54 8.48 -12.95
N ASP A 56 5.46 7.78 -13.33
CA ASP A 56 4.41 8.33 -14.22
C ASP A 56 3.73 9.55 -13.59
N LEU A 57 3.34 9.48 -12.31
CA LEU A 57 2.70 10.59 -11.61
C LEU A 57 3.64 11.78 -11.42
N ALA A 58 4.93 11.54 -11.12
CA ALA A 58 5.92 12.60 -10.99
C ALA A 58 6.12 13.33 -12.31
N ASP A 59 6.33 12.60 -13.41
CA ASP A 59 6.58 13.20 -14.72
C ASP A 59 5.30 13.83 -15.33
N SER A 60 4.15 13.18 -15.20
CA SER A 60 2.92 13.63 -15.87
C SER A 60 2.12 14.70 -15.10
N LEU A 61 2.22 14.72 -13.76
CA LEU A 61 1.52 15.71 -12.92
C LEU A 61 2.46 16.74 -12.30
N GLY A 62 3.78 16.62 -12.50
CA GLY A 62 4.77 17.46 -11.83
C GLY A 62 4.75 17.30 -10.31
N ALA A 63 4.35 16.12 -9.81
CA ALA A 63 4.11 15.87 -8.39
C ALA A 63 5.33 15.27 -7.68
N ARG A 64 5.52 15.61 -6.40
CA ARG A 64 6.39 14.85 -5.50
C ARG A 64 5.65 13.59 -5.08
N VAL A 65 6.15 12.41 -5.43
CA VAL A 65 5.53 11.13 -5.04
C VAL A 65 6.35 10.45 -3.96
N ILE A 66 5.68 10.04 -2.89
CA ILE A 66 6.28 9.45 -1.69
C ILE A 66 5.73 8.03 -1.53
N CYS A 67 6.61 7.02 -1.53
CA CYS A 67 6.23 5.64 -1.33
C CYS A 67 6.89 5.12 -0.03
N PRO A 68 6.19 5.17 1.12
CA PRO A 68 6.74 4.68 2.37
C PRO A 68 6.75 3.17 2.45
N ASP A 69 7.71 2.63 3.18
CA ASP A 69 7.66 1.29 3.73
C ASP A 69 7.04 1.36 5.12
N VAL A 70 5.87 0.76 5.33
CA VAL A 70 5.25 0.65 6.65
C VAL A 70 6.17 -0.19 7.56
N VAL A 71 6.25 0.16 8.85
CA VAL A 71 7.12 -0.52 9.82
C VAL A 71 7.03 -2.06 9.71
N GLY A 72 8.18 -2.71 9.73
CA GLY A 72 8.31 -4.16 9.52
C GLY A 72 8.31 -4.63 8.06
N ARG A 73 8.32 -3.73 7.08
CA ARG A 73 8.37 -4.06 5.64
C ARG A 73 9.50 -3.32 4.93
N GLY A 74 9.95 -3.85 3.80
CA GLY A 74 10.90 -3.17 2.92
C GLY A 74 12.17 -2.73 3.65
N LYS A 75 12.53 -1.45 3.57
CA LYS A 75 13.71 -0.87 4.25
C LYS A 75 13.39 -0.29 5.63
N SER A 76 12.13 -0.27 6.05
CA SER A 76 11.74 0.11 7.41
C SER A 76 12.26 -0.90 8.44
N GLY A 77 12.52 -0.41 9.66
CA GLY A 77 12.89 -1.27 10.79
C GLY A 77 11.72 -2.14 11.25
N THR A 78 12.01 -3.14 12.07
CA THR A 78 10.99 -3.99 12.72
C THR A 78 10.63 -3.45 14.09
N LEU A 79 9.52 -3.93 14.66
CA LEU A 79 9.12 -3.63 16.03
C LEU A 79 9.62 -4.72 16.99
N ALA A 80 10.14 -4.30 18.15
CA ALA A 80 10.59 -5.23 19.18
C ALA A 80 9.43 -6.07 19.76
N ASN A 81 8.22 -5.51 19.80
CA ASN A 81 7.00 -6.23 20.18
C ASN A 81 6.09 -6.39 18.96
N PRO A 82 5.90 -7.61 18.44
CA PRO A 82 5.04 -7.85 17.29
C PRO A 82 3.54 -7.57 17.54
N ASP A 83 3.09 -7.47 18.80
CA ASP A 83 1.71 -7.04 19.12
C ASP A 83 1.43 -5.58 18.72
N LEU A 84 2.47 -4.79 18.45
CA LEU A 84 2.35 -3.40 18.01
C LEU A 84 2.12 -3.27 16.50
N TYR A 85 2.20 -4.37 15.73
CA TYR A 85 1.81 -4.37 14.32
C TYR A 85 0.29 -4.23 14.18
N GLY A 86 -0.19 -3.00 13.97
CA GLY A 86 -1.59 -2.71 13.77
C GLY A 86 -1.87 -1.26 13.38
N TYR A 87 -3.12 -0.96 13.03
CA TYR A 87 -3.52 0.36 12.53
C TYR A 87 -3.15 1.53 13.45
N PRO A 88 -3.26 1.46 14.80
CA PRO A 88 -2.82 2.57 15.64
C PRO A 88 -1.34 2.95 15.42
N GLN A 89 -0.46 1.95 15.29
CA GLN A 89 0.96 2.19 15.01
C GLN A 89 1.16 2.72 13.58
N TYR A 90 0.50 2.11 12.59
CA TYR A 90 0.64 2.52 11.19
C TYR A 90 0.17 3.95 10.98
N LEU A 91 -0.92 4.37 11.63
CA LEU A 91 -1.44 5.74 11.58
C LEU A 91 -0.48 6.73 12.25
N ALA A 92 0.10 6.38 13.41
CA ALA A 92 1.10 7.22 14.06
C ALA A 92 2.34 7.43 13.18
N ASP A 93 2.80 6.36 12.54
CA ASP A 93 3.94 6.40 11.61
C ASP A 93 3.64 7.25 10.37
N MET A 94 2.45 7.11 9.78
CA MET A 94 2.05 7.92 8.64
C MET A 94 1.82 9.38 9.01
N ALA A 95 1.29 9.69 10.20
CA ALA A 95 1.19 11.06 10.69
C ALA A 95 2.57 11.72 10.85
N ALA A 96 3.56 10.97 11.38
CA ALA A 96 4.94 11.43 11.46
C ALA A 96 5.56 11.66 10.07
N LEU A 97 5.27 10.79 9.10
CA LEU A 97 5.69 10.98 7.72
C LEU A 97 5.07 12.25 7.11
N ILE A 98 3.75 12.43 7.25
CA ILE A 98 3.05 13.62 6.74
C ILE A 98 3.65 14.89 7.33
N ALA A 99 3.91 14.93 8.64
CA ALA A 99 4.58 16.05 9.28
C ALA A 99 6.01 16.27 8.73
N ARG A 100 6.77 15.20 8.46
CA ARG A 100 8.13 15.26 7.90
C ARG A 100 8.17 15.78 6.47
N LEU A 101 7.09 15.59 5.71
CA LEU A 101 6.94 16.03 4.33
C LEU A 101 6.69 17.53 4.22
N ASP A 102 6.33 18.20 5.32
CA ASP A 102 6.11 19.63 5.43
C ASP A 102 5.15 20.17 4.36
N VAL A 103 3.93 19.63 4.35
CA VAL A 103 2.87 19.99 3.40
C VAL A 103 1.56 20.30 4.11
N GLU A 104 0.84 21.28 3.59
CA GLU A 104 -0.52 21.59 4.05
C GLU A 104 -1.53 20.53 3.61
N SER A 105 -1.33 19.93 2.42
CA SER A 105 -2.22 18.92 1.86
C SER A 105 -1.48 17.93 0.95
N LEU A 106 -2.09 16.78 0.72
CA LEU A 106 -1.59 15.73 -0.16
C LEU A 106 -2.73 14.90 -0.77
N ASP A 107 -2.43 14.13 -1.81
CA ASP A 107 -3.29 13.06 -2.28
C ASP A 107 -2.76 11.70 -1.79
N TRP A 108 -3.64 10.72 -1.64
CA TRP A 108 -3.30 9.38 -1.15
C TRP A 108 -3.69 8.31 -2.15
N VAL A 109 -2.77 7.38 -2.43
CA VAL A 109 -3.01 6.16 -3.20
C VAL A 109 -2.65 4.98 -2.31
N GLY A 110 -3.62 4.12 -1.99
CA GLY A 110 -3.40 3.03 -1.05
C GLY A 110 -3.87 1.69 -1.59
N THR A 111 -3.01 0.67 -1.55
CA THR A 111 -3.39 -0.70 -1.91
C THR A 111 -3.66 -1.52 -0.67
N SER A 112 -4.81 -2.20 -0.59
CA SER A 112 -5.13 -3.10 0.54
C SER A 112 -4.97 -2.41 1.91
N MET A 113 -4.06 -2.88 2.77
CA MET A 113 -3.69 -2.23 4.03
C MET A 113 -3.42 -0.72 3.87
N GLY A 114 -2.70 -0.29 2.83
CA GLY A 114 -2.42 1.12 2.57
C GLY A 114 -3.67 1.93 2.20
N GLY A 115 -4.68 1.28 1.60
CA GLY A 115 -5.99 1.89 1.35
C GLY A 115 -6.78 2.08 2.65
N LEU A 116 -6.75 1.11 3.56
CA LEU A 116 -7.38 1.22 4.88
C LEU A 116 -6.74 2.29 5.76
N ILE A 117 -5.41 2.40 5.73
CA ILE A 117 -4.68 3.52 6.38
C ILE A 117 -5.17 4.86 5.80
N GLY A 118 -5.24 4.98 4.47
CA GLY A 118 -5.73 6.17 3.79
C GLY A 118 -7.17 6.53 4.16
N MET A 119 -8.08 5.56 4.21
CA MET A 119 -9.46 5.75 4.63
C MET A 119 -9.57 6.29 6.05
N ILE A 120 -8.84 5.70 7.00
CA ILE A 120 -8.89 6.12 8.41
C ILE A 120 -8.32 7.53 8.56
N LEU A 121 -7.23 7.87 7.86
CA LEU A 121 -6.65 9.20 7.86
C LEU A 121 -7.58 10.23 7.21
N ALA A 122 -8.20 9.90 6.07
CA ALA A 122 -9.10 10.79 5.33
C ALA A 122 -10.41 11.08 6.07
N ALA A 123 -10.82 10.15 6.95
CA ALA A 123 -11.99 10.30 7.81
C ALA A 123 -11.75 11.18 9.05
N GLN A 124 -10.50 11.51 9.39
CA GLN A 124 -10.21 12.37 10.54
C GLN A 124 -10.64 13.82 10.27
N GLY A 125 -10.96 14.53 11.36
CA GLY A 125 -11.11 15.99 11.31
C GLY A 125 -9.80 16.65 10.84
N ASP A 126 -9.92 17.69 10.01
CA ASP A 126 -8.79 18.44 9.43
C ASP A 126 -7.74 17.57 8.73
N SER A 127 -8.17 16.44 8.15
CA SER A 127 -7.30 15.59 7.35
C SER A 127 -6.68 16.36 6.18
N PRO A 128 -5.35 16.25 5.94
CA PRO A 128 -4.68 16.89 4.82
C PRO A 128 -4.92 16.16 3.48
N ILE A 129 -5.65 15.04 3.49
CA ILE A 129 -5.90 14.23 2.29
C ILE A 129 -7.00 14.88 1.43
N THR A 130 -6.64 15.36 0.25
CA THR A 130 -7.55 16.07 -0.67
C THR A 130 -8.17 15.19 -1.75
N ARG A 131 -7.53 14.06 -2.09
CA ARG A 131 -8.09 12.98 -2.90
C ARG A 131 -7.57 11.64 -2.39
N LEU A 132 -8.41 10.61 -2.46
CA LEU A 132 -8.08 9.26 -2.01
C LEU A 132 -8.33 8.24 -3.12
N VAL A 133 -7.33 7.42 -3.42
CA VAL A 133 -7.45 6.23 -4.26
C VAL A 133 -7.32 5.01 -3.36
N VAL A 134 -8.33 4.15 -3.36
CA VAL A 134 -8.32 2.85 -2.68
C VAL A 134 -8.23 1.74 -3.73
N ASN A 135 -7.11 1.02 -3.74
CA ASN A 135 -6.84 -0.07 -4.66
C ASN A 135 -7.17 -1.41 -4.02
N ASP A 136 -8.26 -1.98 -4.50
CA ASP A 136 -8.84 -3.28 -4.17
C ASP A 136 -9.03 -3.50 -2.67
N VAL A 137 -9.63 -2.52 -2.00
CA VAL A 137 -10.08 -2.61 -0.61
C VAL A 137 -11.26 -1.68 -0.39
N GLY A 138 -12.13 -2.04 0.54
CA GLY A 138 -13.33 -1.26 0.85
C GLY A 138 -13.61 -1.19 2.34
N PRO A 139 -14.73 -0.54 2.71
CA PRO A 139 -15.16 -0.34 4.08
C PRO A 139 -15.78 -1.58 4.72
N LEU A 140 -15.76 -2.72 4.04
CA LEU A 140 -16.01 -4.02 4.62
C LEU A 140 -14.90 -4.93 4.12
N VAL A 141 -14.16 -5.55 5.04
CA VAL A 141 -13.21 -6.61 4.70
C VAL A 141 -13.82 -7.93 5.17
N PRO A 142 -14.21 -8.83 4.24
CA PRO A 142 -14.84 -10.09 4.62
C PRO A 142 -13.89 -10.97 5.43
N LYS A 143 -14.44 -11.62 6.45
CA LYS A 143 -13.75 -12.62 7.28
C LYS A 143 -13.05 -13.68 6.43
N ALA A 144 -13.72 -14.19 5.40
CA ALA A 144 -13.16 -15.22 4.52
C ALA A 144 -11.87 -14.77 3.82
N ALA A 145 -11.80 -13.51 3.38
CA ALA A 145 -10.58 -12.95 2.78
C ALA A 145 -9.47 -12.84 3.84
N LEU A 146 -9.79 -12.44 5.07
CA LEU A 146 -8.84 -12.37 6.17
C LEU A 146 -8.33 -13.76 6.59
N GLU A 147 -9.20 -14.77 6.64
CA GLU A 147 -8.84 -16.16 6.90
C GLU A 147 -7.87 -16.69 5.83
N ARG A 148 -8.13 -16.40 4.54
CA ARG A 148 -7.20 -16.72 3.45
C ARG A 148 -5.86 -16.00 3.62
N ILE A 149 -5.86 -14.72 3.96
CA ILE A 149 -4.62 -13.95 4.20
C ILE A 149 -3.82 -14.58 5.35
N ALA A 150 -4.49 -15.01 6.42
CA ALA A 150 -3.86 -15.63 7.57
C ALA A 150 -3.14 -16.95 7.25
N THR A 151 -3.48 -17.65 6.16
CA THR A 151 -2.83 -18.93 5.83
C THR A 151 -1.41 -18.78 5.31
N TYR A 152 -1.04 -17.61 4.78
CA TYR A 152 0.30 -17.38 4.20
C TYR A 152 1.08 -16.25 4.87
N VAL A 153 0.42 -15.31 5.57
CA VAL A 153 1.13 -14.26 6.32
C VAL A 153 1.91 -14.91 7.48
N GLY A 154 3.19 -14.54 7.61
CA GLY A 154 4.09 -15.11 8.61
C GLY A 154 4.77 -16.40 8.19
N THR A 155 4.43 -16.95 7.02
CA THR A 155 5.28 -17.96 6.39
C THR A 155 6.66 -17.34 6.14
N SER A 156 7.70 -18.11 6.42
CA SER A 156 9.09 -17.67 6.31
C SER A 156 9.83 -18.52 5.27
N PRO A 157 9.36 -18.56 4.00
CA PRO A 157 10.03 -19.34 2.98
C PRO A 157 11.48 -18.87 2.82
N THR A 158 12.35 -19.82 2.52
CA THR A 158 13.78 -19.59 2.30
C THR A 158 14.06 -19.78 0.82
N PHE A 159 14.82 -18.86 0.24
CA PHE A 159 15.23 -18.93 -1.16
C PHE A 159 16.76 -18.82 -1.28
N HIS A 160 17.30 -19.38 -2.34
CA HIS A 160 18.73 -19.37 -2.63
C HIS A 160 19.10 -18.44 -3.81
N SER A 161 18.10 -17.91 -4.50
CA SER A 161 18.30 -16.94 -5.58
C SER A 161 17.09 -16.01 -5.75
N VAL A 162 17.28 -14.89 -6.45
CA VAL A 162 16.18 -13.95 -6.73
C VAL A 162 15.17 -14.55 -7.73
N GLU A 163 15.60 -15.48 -8.57
CA GLU A 163 14.73 -16.21 -9.50
C GLU A 163 13.75 -17.12 -8.74
N GLU A 164 14.18 -17.71 -7.63
CA GLU A 164 13.28 -18.46 -6.74
C GLU A 164 12.27 -17.53 -6.06
N VAL A 165 12.70 -16.34 -5.62
CA VAL A 165 11.80 -15.30 -5.10
C VAL A 165 10.78 -14.91 -6.17
N GLN A 166 11.22 -14.60 -7.40
CA GLN A 166 10.34 -14.23 -8.51
C GLN A 166 9.29 -15.30 -8.79
N ARG A 167 9.71 -16.57 -8.88
CA ARG A 167 8.79 -17.70 -9.09
C ARG A 167 7.77 -17.81 -7.96
N TYR A 168 8.21 -17.69 -6.71
CA TYR A 168 7.30 -17.71 -5.57
C TYR A 168 6.31 -16.54 -5.61
N LEU A 169 6.78 -15.31 -5.86
CA LEU A 169 5.93 -14.13 -5.95
C LEU A 169 4.91 -14.25 -7.10
N SER A 170 5.31 -14.76 -8.26
CA SER A 170 4.40 -14.95 -9.41
C SER A 170 3.26 -15.94 -9.11
N LEU A 171 3.47 -16.90 -8.20
CA LEU A 171 2.43 -17.83 -7.76
C LEU A 171 1.52 -17.18 -6.72
N VAL A 172 2.09 -16.55 -5.70
CA VAL A 172 1.33 -15.96 -4.58
C VAL A 172 0.57 -14.72 -5.01
N TYR A 173 1.14 -13.92 -5.90
CA TYR A 173 0.55 -12.68 -6.41
C TYR A 173 0.02 -12.82 -7.84
N ALA A 174 -0.21 -14.04 -8.33
CA ALA A 174 -0.90 -14.28 -9.60
C ALA A 174 -2.16 -13.41 -9.79
N PRO A 175 -2.96 -13.09 -8.75
CA PRO A 175 -4.11 -12.18 -8.89
C PRO A 175 -3.78 -10.71 -9.20
N PHE A 176 -2.50 -10.31 -9.33
CA PHE A 176 -2.14 -8.90 -9.55
C PHE A 176 -2.41 -8.39 -10.98
N GLY A 177 -2.82 -9.29 -11.88
CA GLY A 177 -3.04 -9.04 -13.30
C GLY A 177 -1.93 -9.62 -14.16
N ASP A 178 -1.98 -9.32 -15.45
CA ASP A 178 -1.02 -9.82 -16.44
C ASP A 178 0.29 -9.00 -16.39
N LEU A 179 1.16 -9.35 -15.43
CA LEU A 179 2.48 -8.72 -15.30
C LEU A 179 3.50 -9.36 -16.25
N THR A 180 4.29 -8.49 -16.88
CA THR A 180 5.45 -8.89 -17.69
C THR A 180 6.57 -9.47 -16.82
N ASP A 181 7.47 -10.26 -17.43
CA ASP A 181 8.64 -10.80 -16.73
C ASP A 181 9.50 -9.72 -16.06
N ALA A 182 9.63 -8.53 -16.68
CA ALA A 182 10.36 -7.41 -16.12
C ALA A 182 9.67 -6.83 -14.86
N GLN A 183 8.33 -6.77 -14.85
CA GLN A 183 7.57 -6.34 -13.68
C GLN A 183 7.66 -7.39 -12.56
N TRP A 184 7.55 -8.67 -12.88
CA TRP A 184 7.79 -9.75 -11.91
C TRP A 184 9.19 -9.71 -11.33
N ARG A 185 10.19 -9.47 -12.19
CA ARG A 185 11.57 -9.32 -11.76
C ARG A 185 11.75 -8.13 -10.81
N HIS A 186 11.15 -6.99 -11.13
CA HIS A 186 11.15 -5.79 -10.28
C HIS A 186 10.55 -6.07 -8.89
N LEU A 187 9.40 -6.75 -8.82
CA LEU A 187 8.80 -7.15 -7.55
C LEU A 187 9.70 -8.10 -6.75
N ALA A 188 10.46 -8.97 -7.44
CA ALA A 188 11.40 -9.89 -6.82
C ALA A 188 12.64 -9.17 -6.30
N ASP A 189 13.26 -8.27 -7.07
CA ASP A 189 14.45 -7.49 -6.69
C ASP A 189 14.24 -6.64 -5.44
N HIS A 190 12.97 -6.28 -5.16
CA HIS A 190 12.57 -5.55 -3.96
C HIS A 190 11.79 -6.40 -2.95
N GLY A 191 11.59 -7.69 -3.24
CA GLY A 191 10.71 -8.59 -2.50
C GLY A 191 11.39 -9.39 -1.39
N TYR A 192 12.71 -9.25 -1.19
CA TYR A 192 13.46 -10.06 -0.25
C TYR A 192 14.41 -9.28 0.69
N TRP A 193 14.75 -9.91 1.80
CA TRP A 193 15.86 -9.57 2.68
C TRP A 193 16.91 -10.67 2.64
N MET A 194 18.19 -10.27 2.66
CA MET A 194 19.29 -11.19 2.92
C MET A 194 19.28 -11.59 4.39
N ARG A 195 19.26 -12.89 4.67
CA ARG A 195 19.35 -13.43 6.03
C ARG A 195 20.82 -13.61 6.44
N ALA A 196 21.03 -13.79 7.74
CA ALA A 196 22.37 -13.95 8.31
C ALA A 196 23.10 -15.21 7.80
N ASP A 197 22.35 -16.24 7.40
CA ASP A 197 22.88 -17.48 6.81
C ASP A 197 23.16 -17.37 5.30
N GLY A 198 22.99 -16.18 4.71
CA GLY A 198 23.19 -15.94 3.28
C GLY A 198 22.01 -16.36 2.40
N THR A 199 20.93 -16.88 2.96
CA THR A 199 19.70 -17.16 2.23
C THR A 199 18.82 -15.93 2.11
N LEU A 200 17.79 -15.97 1.26
CA LEU A 200 16.83 -14.90 1.09
C LEU A 200 15.52 -15.27 1.80
N GLY A 201 14.91 -14.30 2.48
CA GLY A 201 13.53 -14.37 2.97
C GLY A 201 12.70 -13.23 2.41
N LEU A 202 11.38 -13.28 2.51
CA LEU A 202 10.51 -12.18 2.07
C LEU A 202 10.83 -10.88 2.84
N ALA A 203 10.71 -9.73 2.18
CA ALA A 203 11.04 -8.40 2.72
C ALA A 203 9.99 -7.85 3.71
N TYR A 204 9.58 -8.67 4.66
CA TYR A 204 8.73 -8.26 5.78
C TYR A 204 9.01 -9.11 7.03
N ASP A 205 8.69 -8.55 8.19
CA ASP A 205 8.81 -9.23 9.48
C ASP A 205 7.67 -10.24 9.66
N THR A 206 8.00 -11.52 9.83
CA THR A 206 7.03 -12.58 10.08
C THR A 206 6.20 -12.36 11.35
N GLY A 207 6.69 -11.54 12.28
CA GLY A 207 5.95 -11.10 13.47
C GLY A 207 4.62 -10.39 13.15
N ILE A 208 4.45 -9.85 11.95
CA ILE A 208 3.18 -9.26 11.47
C ILE A 208 2.02 -10.27 11.55
N ALA A 209 2.30 -11.57 11.42
CA ALA A 209 1.28 -12.61 11.53
C ALA A 209 0.64 -12.71 12.91
N ARG A 210 1.27 -12.15 13.95
CA ARG A 210 0.75 -12.17 15.31
C ARG A 210 -0.64 -11.56 15.40
N ALA A 211 -0.92 -10.50 14.63
CA ALA A 211 -2.25 -9.87 14.56
C ALA A 211 -3.36 -10.83 14.09
N PHE A 212 -3.04 -11.84 13.29
CA PHE A 212 -3.98 -12.86 12.81
C PHE A 212 -4.08 -14.08 13.74
N GLN A 213 -3.16 -14.22 14.69
CA GLN A 213 -3.06 -15.39 15.59
C GLN A 213 -3.66 -15.11 16.97
N THR A 214 -3.59 -13.85 17.43
CA THR A 214 -3.98 -13.49 18.81
C THR A 214 -5.39 -12.92 18.91
N GLN A 215 -6.04 -12.62 17.79
CA GLN A 215 -7.38 -12.05 17.74
C GLN A 215 -8.30 -12.92 16.88
N PRO A 216 -9.59 -13.04 17.23
CA PRO A 216 -10.54 -13.74 16.39
C PRO A 216 -10.67 -13.00 15.05
N ILE A 217 -10.54 -13.75 13.95
CA ILE A 217 -10.76 -13.19 12.62
C ILE A 217 -12.27 -13.03 12.41
N THR A 218 -12.71 -11.78 12.31
CA THR A 218 -14.09 -11.39 12.03
C THR A 218 -14.12 -10.46 10.83
N ASP A 219 -15.33 -10.18 10.32
CA ASP A 219 -15.49 -9.08 9.38
C ASP A 219 -14.96 -7.79 10.00
N VAL A 220 -14.29 -6.98 9.18
CA VAL A 220 -13.87 -5.63 9.57
C VAL A 220 -14.83 -4.66 8.92
N ASP A 221 -15.69 -4.04 9.74
CA ASP A 221 -16.66 -3.04 9.31
C ASP A 221 -16.13 -1.62 9.55
N LEU A 222 -15.85 -0.93 8.45
CA LEU A 222 -15.41 0.46 8.38
C LEU A 222 -16.41 1.32 7.60
N TRP A 223 -17.67 0.89 7.42
CA TRP A 223 -18.72 1.75 6.86
C TRP A 223 -18.91 3.06 7.65
N PRO A 224 -18.83 3.07 9.00
CA PRO A 224 -18.84 4.33 9.75
C PRO A 224 -17.67 5.24 9.37
N VAL A 225 -16.47 4.68 9.15
CA VAL A 225 -15.28 5.43 8.73
C VAL A 225 -15.46 5.99 7.31
N TRP A 226 -15.96 5.16 6.38
CA TRP A 226 -16.28 5.56 5.02
C TRP A 226 -17.25 6.74 4.97
N GLY A 227 -18.28 6.73 5.82
CA GLY A 227 -19.26 7.81 5.92
C GLY A 227 -18.68 9.16 6.37
N MET A 228 -17.49 9.17 6.98
CA MET A 228 -16.80 10.39 7.44
C MET A 228 -15.82 10.97 6.40
N ILE A 229 -15.48 10.23 5.34
CA ILE A 229 -14.58 10.71 4.29
C ILE A 229 -15.26 11.80 3.47
N ARG A 230 -14.62 12.96 3.34
CA ARG A 230 -15.18 14.13 2.64
C ARG A 230 -14.49 14.46 1.32
N CYS A 231 -13.28 13.95 1.09
CA CYS A 231 -12.58 14.13 -0.19
C CYS A 231 -13.15 13.19 -1.27
N PRO A 232 -12.97 13.51 -2.56
CA PRO A 232 -13.27 12.60 -3.65
C PRO A 232 -12.50 11.28 -3.50
N VAL A 233 -13.16 10.17 -3.87
CA VAL A 233 -12.56 8.83 -3.82
C VAL A 233 -12.65 8.13 -5.17
N LEU A 234 -11.53 7.52 -5.59
CA LEU A 234 -11.49 6.49 -6.63
C LEU A 234 -11.33 5.13 -5.96
N ALA A 235 -12.27 4.22 -6.21
CA ALA A 235 -12.16 2.81 -5.86
C ALA A 235 -11.71 2.03 -7.09
N ILE A 236 -10.58 1.34 -7.00
CA ILE A 236 -10.10 0.41 -8.02
C ILE A 236 -10.43 -1.00 -7.55
N ARG A 237 -10.98 -1.83 -8.43
CA ARG A 237 -11.37 -3.20 -8.12
C ARG A 237 -10.83 -4.17 -9.19
N GLY A 238 -10.20 -5.26 -8.77
CA GLY A 238 -10.00 -6.41 -9.65
C GLY A 238 -11.31 -7.19 -9.80
N LEU A 239 -11.72 -7.54 -11.02
CA LEU A 239 -12.97 -8.26 -11.25
C LEU A 239 -13.03 -9.61 -10.53
N GLN A 240 -11.86 -10.22 -10.28
CA GLN A 240 -11.69 -11.51 -9.63
C GLN A 240 -11.41 -11.37 -8.12
N SER A 241 -11.53 -10.16 -7.55
CA SER A 241 -11.23 -9.91 -6.15
C SER A 241 -12.24 -10.61 -5.24
N ASP A 242 -11.71 -11.37 -4.29
CA ASP A 242 -12.45 -11.98 -3.19
C ASP A 242 -12.43 -11.12 -1.92
N LEU A 243 -11.70 -10.00 -1.94
CA LEU A 243 -11.60 -9.05 -0.84
C LEU A 243 -12.53 -7.86 -1.04
N LEU A 244 -12.48 -7.23 -2.21
CA LEU A 244 -13.42 -6.18 -2.62
C LEU A 244 -14.42 -6.78 -3.62
N THR A 245 -15.51 -7.37 -3.09
CA THR A 245 -16.53 -7.97 -3.94
C THR A 245 -17.28 -6.90 -4.74
N ALA A 246 -17.95 -7.32 -5.82
CA ALA A 246 -18.73 -6.42 -6.66
C ALA A 246 -19.83 -5.69 -5.86
N GLU A 247 -20.46 -6.38 -4.90
CA GLU A 247 -21.50 -5.81 -4.04
C GLU A 247 -20.95 -4.73 -3.11
N ILE A 248 -19.78 -4.95 -2.52
CA ILE A 248 -19.13 -3.97 -1.64
C ILE A 248 -18.71 -2.75 -2.48
N ALA A 249 -18.09 -2.96 -3.63
CA ALA A 249 -17.68 -1.89 -4.53
C ALA A 249 -18.88 -1.06 -5.03
N GLN A 250 -19.98 -1.72 -5.42
CA GLN A 250 -21.21 -1.03 -5.81
C GLN A 250 -21.74 -0.16 -4.67
N ALA A 251 -21.80 -0.71 -3.44
CA ALA A 251 -22.24 0.05 -2.27
C ALA A 251 -21.33 1.25 -1.95
N MET A 252 -20.02 1.19 -2.26
CA MET A 252 -19.10 2.32 -2.10
C MET A 252 -19.42 3.49 -3.05
N THR A 253 -20.04 3.22 -4.21
CA THR A 253 -20.49 4.27 -5.14
C THR A 253 -21.75 4.99 -4.66
N GLU A 254 -22.52 4.35 -3.77
CA GLU A 254 -23.82 4.83 -3.32
C GLU A 254 -23.76 5.50 -1.92
N ARG A 255 -22.77 5.13 -1.09
CA ARG A 255 -22.64 5.54 0.30
C ARG A 255 -21.41 6.43 0.53
N GLY A 256 -21.45 7.24 1.59
CA GLY A 256 -20.32 8.07 2.03
C GLY A 256 -19.84 9.02 0.91
N PRO A 257 -18.54 9.05 0.56
CA PRO A 257 -17.99 9.91 -0.48
C PRO A 257 -18.44 9.56 -1.90
N LYS A 258 -19.21 8.48 -2.11
CA LYS A 258 -19.72 8.03 -3.40
C LYS A 258 -18.60 7.87 -4.43
N ALA A 259 -17.76 6.87 -4.20
CA ALA A 259 -16.54 6.69 -4.98
C ALA A 259 -16.83 6.53 -6.47
N THR A 260 -15.94 7.06 -7.30
CA THR A 260 -15.84 6.63 -8.70
C THR A 260 -15.25 5.22 -8.72
N LEU A 261 -15.86 4.30 -9.44
CA LEU A 261 -15.40 2.91 -9.54
C LEU A 261 -14.65 2.69 -10.86
N TYR A 262 -13.47 2.07 -10.78
CA TYR A 262 -12.69 1.59 -11.91
C TYR A 262 -12.40 0.10 -11.74
N GLU A 263 -12.79 -0.71 -12.72
CA GLU A 263 -12.64 -2.16 -12.67
C GLU A 263 -11.55 -2.67 -13.62
N VAL A 264 -10.77 -3.63 -13.15
CA VAL A 264 -9.64 -4.25 -13.86
C VAL A 264 -9.98 -5.71 -14.16
N ALA A 265 -10.07 -6.05 -15.44
CA ALA A 265 -10.66 -7.32 -15.88
C ALA A 265 -9.81 -8.55 -15.55
N ASP A 266 -8.50 -8.43 -15.66
CA ASP A 266 -7.51 -9.49 -15.53
C ASP A 266 -6.94 -9.62 -14.10
N ALA A 267 -7.43 -8.85 -13.14
CA ALA A 267 -6.92 -8.83 -11.77
C ALA A 267 -7.94 -9.31 -10.72
N GLY A 268 -7.41 -9.88 -9.64
CA GLY A 268 -8.07 -10.08 -8.35
C GLY A 268 -7.49 -9.13 -7.29
N HIS A 269 -7.26 -9.63 -6.06
CA HIS A 269 -6.64 -8.83 -4.99
C HIS A 269 -5.10 -8.85 -5.10
N ALA A 270 -4.44 -7.77 -5.54
CA ALA A 270 -4.96 -6.48 -6.00
C ALA A 270 -4.31 -6.09 -7.34
N PRO A 271 -4.95 -5.29 -8.22
CA PRO A 271 -4.31 -4.77 -9.42
C PRO A 271 -2.95 -4.13 -9.09
N ALA A 272 -1.89 -4.49 -9.83
CA ALA A 272 -0.53 -4.02 -9.53
C ALA A 272 -0.28 -2.53 -9.78
N LEU A 273 -1.17 -1.85 -10.52
CA LEU A 273 -1.01 -0.47 -10.99
C LEU A 273 0.24 -0.26 -11.89
N MET A 274 0.73 -1.34 -12.50
CA MET A 274 1.85 -1.31 -13.44
C MET A 274 1.40 -1.38 -14.91
N ASP A 275 0.12 -1.59 -15.17
CA ASP A 275 -0.48 -1.49 -16.50
C ASP A 275 -0.73 -0.02 -16.88
N PRO A 276 -0.49 0.41 -18.14
CA PRO A 276 -0.72 1.78 -18.57
C PRO A 276 -2.15 2.31 -18.37
N ALA A 277 -3.18 1.48 -18.54
CA ALA A 277 -4.58 1.90 -18.34
C ALA A 277 -4.90 2.07 -16.85
N GLN A 278 -4.38 1.17 -16.00
CA GLN A 278 -4.50 1.31 -14.54
C GLN A 278 -3.83 2.61 -14.05
N ARG A 279 -2.61 2.92 -14.53
CA ARG A 279 -1.93 4.19 -14.20
C ARG A 279 -2.69 5.40 -14.72
N ALA A 280 -3.23 5.31 -15.94
CA ALA A 280 -4.04 6.39 -16.52
C ALA A 280 -5.26 6.70 -15.66
N ALA A 281 -5.98 5.69 -15.17
CA ALA A 281 -7.13 5.88 -14.29
C ALA A 281 -6.76 6.63 -12.99
N VAL A 282 -5.64 6.25 -12.35
CA VAL A 282 -5.13 6.94 -11.17
C VAL A 282 -4.76 8.38 -11.50
N ARG A 283 -3.95 8.59 -12.54
CA ARG A 283 -3.49 9.92 -12.96
C ARG A 283 -4.64 10.85 -13.30
N ASP A 284 -5.61 10.36 -14.06
CA ASP A 284 -6.74 11.16 -14.55
C ASP A 284 -7.67 11.56 -13.40
N PHE A 285 -7.89 10.68 -12.41
CA PHE A 285 -8.60 11.01 -11.19
C PHE A 285 -7.85 12.03 -10.32
N LEU A 286 -6.52 11.93 -10.26
CA LEU A 286 -5.71 12.85 -9.50
C LEU A 286 -5.59 14.21 -10.18
N ARG A 287 -5.81 14.41 -11.48
CA ARG A 287 -5.74 15.74 -12.09
C ARG A 287 -6.61 16.79 -11.38
#